data_AF-A0A9P9R0I5-F1
#
_entry.id   AF-A0A9P9R0I5-F1
#
_cell.length_a   1.000
_cell.length_b   1.000
_cell.length_c   1.000
_cell.angle_alpha   90.00
_cell.angle_beta   90.00
_cell.angle_gamma   90.00
#
_symmetry.space_group_name_H-M   'P 1'
#
loop_
_entity.id
_entity.type
_entity.pdbx_description
1 polymer ?
#
loop_
_entity_poly.entity_id
_entity_poly.type
_entity_poly.pdbx_seq_one_letter_code
_entity_poly.pdbx_strand_id
1 'polypeptide(L)'
;MKLSLLVTLLSTQVSLAWASTFSPARPPAIPLAVKSPYMSTWLEVGKDGGSGGNLAGYWPRFWAGSQPGPVASRNGAVTAWVGFIKVDGTAYTWMGDAYVNGASPPLVTQDFFEYTSQRSTFIMNIAGKLTMDATFISPLTPTGLKRQSIIGTYLYVTVASRDGAKHDVQLYADTSAEWVNPTHN
;
A
#
# COMPACT_ATOMS: atom_id res chain seq x y z
N MET A 1 -47.17 -0.55 47.67
CA MET A 1 -46.66 -0.91 46.33
C MET A 1 -45.71 0.20 45.88
N LYS A 2 -44.40 -0.04 45.85
CA LYS A 2 -43.40 0.94 45.38
C LYS A 2 -42.86 0.45 44.03
N LEU A 3 -43.18 1.18 42.97
CA LEU A 3 -42.69 0.92 41.61
C LEU A 3 -41.38 1.70 41.44
N SER A 4 -40.25 1.00 41.25
CA SER A 4 -38.96 1.63 40.98
C SER A 4 -38.68 1.52 39.48
N LEU A 5 -38.61 2.67 38.80
CA LEU A 5 -38.33 2.76 37.37
C LEU A 5 -36.81 2.75 37.16
N LEU A 6 -36.28 1.71 36.51
CA LEU A 6 -34.87 1.62 36.14
C LEU A 6 -34.70 2.20 34.72
N VAL A 7 -33.97 3.31 34.59
CA VAL A 7 -33.64 3.91 33.29
C VAL A 7 -32.24 3.43 32.88
N THR A 8 -32.16 2.61 31.85
CA THR A 8 -30.90 2.21 31.20
C THR A 8 -30.53 3.23 30.12
N LEU A 9 -29.42 3.94 30.31
CA LEU A 9 -28.81 4.79 29.28
C LEU A 9 -28.04 3.90 28.29
N LEU A 10 -28.44 3.90 27.02
CA LEU A 10 -27.75 3.18 25.95
C LEU A 10 -26.67 4.11 25.36
N SER A 11 -25.40 3.90 25.71
CA SER A 11 -24.28 4.63 25.10
C SER A 11 -24.02 4.09 23.69
N THR A 12 -24.30 4.87 22.67
CA THR A 12 -23.90 4.57 21.29
C THR A 12 -22.40 4.81 21.14
N GLN A 13 -21.63 3.73 21.02
CA GLN A 13 -20.23 3.79 20.60
C GLN A 13 -20.18 4.20 19.13
N VAL A 14 -19.80 5.44 18.85
CA VAL A 14 -19.49 5.88 17.48
C VAL A 14 -18.06 5.41 17.17
N SER A 15 -17.94 4.30 16.44
CA SER A 15 -16.66 3.89 15.87
C SER A 15 -16.25 4.92 14.81
N LEU A 16 -15.28 5.77 15.13
CA LEU A 16 -14.60 6.60 14.14
C LEU A 16 -13.83 5.65 13.20
N ALA A 17 -14.34 5.42 11.99
CA ALA A 17 -13.60 4.73 10.96
C ALA A 17 -12.41 5.62 10.55
N TRP A 18 -11.19 5.20 10.90
CA TRP A 18 -9.97 5.85 10.41
C TRP A 18 -9.86 5.60 8.91
N ALA A 19 -10.05 6.65 8.12
CA ALA A 19 -9.95 6.59 6.67
C ALA A 19 -8.71 7.38 6.22
N SER A 20 -7.90 6.78 5.34
CA SER A 20 -6.77 7.48 4.71
C SER A 20 -7.27 8.76 4.05
N THR A 21 -6.49 9.83 4.19
CA THR A 21 -6.71 11.08 3.47
C THR A 21 -5.82 11.14 2.23
N PHE A 22 -6.16 11.97 1.24
CA PHE A 22 -5.50 12.00 -0.07
C PHE A 22 -5.26 13.44 -0.54
N SER A 23 -4.10 13.69 -1.17
CA SER A 23 -3.76 14.99 -1.78
C SER A 23 -3.13 14.81 -3.16
N PRO A 24 -3.46 15.66 -4.16
CA PRO A 24 -4.50 16.70 -4.16
C PRO A 24 -5.94 16.16 -4.20
N ALA A 25 -6.13 14.90 -4.57
CA ALA A 25 -7.40 14.19 -4.56
C ALA A 25 -7.13 12.68 -4.43
N ARG A 26 -8.16 11.86 -4.23
CA ARG A 26 -8.02 10.41 -4.34
C ARG A 26 -7.96 10.02 -5.83
N PRO A 27 -6.83 9.53 -6.35
CA PRO A 27 -6.72 9.20 -7.78
C PRO A 27 -7.45 7.88 -8.09
N PRO A 28 -7.84 7.63 -9.35
CA PRO A 28 -8.46 6.36 -9.75
C PRO A 28 -7.46 5.18 -9.78
N ALA A 29 -6.17 5.46 -9.96
CA ALA A 29 -5.05 4.53 -9.89
C ALA A 29 -3.78 5.28 -9.44
N ILE A 30 -2.91 4.61 -8.70
CA ILE A 30 -1.67 5.17 -8.16
C ILE A 30 -0.47 4.54 -8.89
N PRO A 31 0.40 5.33 -9.54
CA PRO A 31 1.61 4.78 -10.16
C PRO A 31 2.59 4.35 -9.07
N LEU A 32 3.00 3.08 -9.08
CA LEU A 32 4.04 2.56 -8.19
C LEU A 32 5.38 2.34 -8.91
N ALA A 33 5.34 1.84 -10.14
CA ALA A 33 6.54 1.70 -10.97
C ALA A 33 6.21 1.88 -12.45
N VAL A 34 6.31 3.11 -12.95
CA VAL A 34 5.94 3.47 -14.33
C VAL A 34 7.12 4.14 -15.01
N LYS A 35 7.78 3.44 -15.95
CA LYS A 35 8.95 3.96 -16.67
C LYS A 35 8.98 3.58 -18.16
N SER A 36 8.30 2.52 -18.56
CA SER A 36 8.19 2.08 -19.95
C SER A 36 6.88 1.29 -20.16
N PRO A 37 6.49 0.97 -21.42
CA PRO A 37 5.34 0.12 -21.67
C PRO A 37 5.39 -1.25 -20.99
N TYR A 38 6.59 -1.76 -20.70
CA TYR A 38 6.83 -3.07 -20.05
C TYR A 38 7.10 -2.96 -18.54
N MET A 39 7.39 -1.76 -18.02
CA MET A 39 7.53 -1.48 -16.60
C MET A 39 6.50 -0.41 -16.21
N SER A 40 5.29 -0.88 -15.93
CA SER A 40 4.10 -0.05 -15.71
C SER A 40 3.16 -0.76 -14.73
N THR A 41 3.55 -0.70 -13.45
CA THR A 41 2.85 -1.26 -12.29
C THR A 41 2.14 -0.15 -11.52
N TRP A 42 0.87 -0.42 -11.19
CA TRP A 42 -0.08 0.51 -10.61
C TRP A 42 -0.84 -0.14 -9.44
N LEU A 43 -1.26 0.66 -8.48
CA LEU A 43 -2.22 0.28 -7.45
C LEU A 43 -3.60 0.80 -7.85
N GLU A 44 -4.56 -0.10 -7.97
CA GLU A 44 -5.93 0.26 -8.36
C GLU A 44 -6.71 0.78 -7.15
N VAL A 45 -7.40 1.91 -7.30
CA VAL A 45 -8.05 2.61 -6.17
C VAL A 45 -9.57 2.47 -6.19
N GLY A 46 -10.15 2.07 -7.32
CA GLY A 46 -11.60 2.00 -7.54
C GLY A 46 -12.38 1.18 -6.50
N LYS A 47 -13.70 1.42 -6.41
CA LYS A 47 -14.58 0.77 -5.44
C LYS A 47 -14.89 -0.71 -5.75
N ASP A 48 -14.73 -1.13 -7.00
CA ASP A 48 -15.10 -2.47 -7.47
C ASP A 48 -13.87 -3.40 -7.38
N GLY A 49 -13.50 -3.78 -6.15
CA GLY A 49 -12.36 -4.68 -5.89
C GLY A 49 -10.97 -4.01 -5.89
N GLY A 50 -10.92 -2.68 -5.93
CA GLY A 50 -9.68 -1.91 -5.77
C GLY A 50 -9.35 -1.64 -4.30
N SER A 51 -8.14 -1.11 -4.09
CA SER A 51 -7.51 -0.96 -2.77
C SER A 51 -8.11 0.10 -1.84
N GLY A 52 -9.06 0.89 -2.34
CA GLY A 52 -9.45 2.11 -1.65
C GLY A 52 -8.36 3.20 -1.64
N GLY A 53 -7.20 2.94 -2.24
CA GLY A 53 -6.00 3.76 -2.15
C GLY A 53 -5.03 3.31 -1.06
N ASN A 54 -5.28 2.18 -0.38
CA ASN A 54 -4.38 1.61 0.62
C ASN A 54 -3.32 0.72 -0.04
N LEU A 55 -2.05 0.92 0.32
CA LEU A 55 -0.97 0.09 -0.20
C LEU A 55 -0.93 -1.33 0.39
N ALA A 56 -1.29 -1.46 1.66
CA ALA A 56 -1.33 -2.74 2.37
C ALA A 56 -2.64 -3.49 2.09
N GLY A 57 -2.55 -4.81 1.90
CA GLY A 57 -3.70 -5.70 1.68
C GLY A 57 -4.17 -5.77 0.22
N TYR A 58 -3.43 -5.17 -0.73
CA TYR A 58 -3.78 -5.23 -2.15
C TYR A 58 -2.55 -5.41 -3.03
N TRP A 59 -2.64 -6.32 -4.00
CA TRP A 59 -1.59 -6.53 -4.98
C TRP A 59 -1.55 -5.42 -6.04
N PRO A 60 -0.36 -4.83 -6.30
CA PRO A 60 -0.14 -4.03 -7.50
C PRO A 60 -0.34 -4.84 -8.78
N ARG A 61 -0.68 -4.13 -9.85
CA ARG A 61 -1.00 -4.72 -11.14
C ARG A 61 -0.33 -3.99 -12.28
N PHE A 62 -0.01 -4.73 -13.34
CA PHE A 62 0.44 -4.17 -14.59
C PHE A 62 -0.70 -3.50 -15.37
N TRP A 63 -0.41 -2.40 -16.06
CA TRP A 63 -1.42 -1.50 -16.66
C TRP A 63 -2.33 -2.11 -17.75
N ALA A 64 -1.88 -3.18 -18.42
CA ALA A 64 -2.63 -3.81 -19.49
C ALA A 64 -2.58 -5.34 -19.36
N GLY A 65 -3.74 -5.99 -19.19
CA GLY A 65 -3.83 -7.44 -19.33
C GLY A 65 -5.00 -8.06 -18.57
N SER A 66 -5.52 -9.15 -19.11
CA SER A 66 -6.35 -10.10 -18.38
C SER A 66 -5.46 -10.95 -17.46
N GLN A 67 -5.97 -11.29 -16.29
CA GLN A 67 -5.24 -12.11 -15.31
C GLN A 67 -4.98 -13.55 -15.80
N PRO A 68 -3.88 -14.17 -15.41
CA PRO A 68 -3.72 -15.63 -15.38
C PRO A 68 -4.26 -16.21 -14.06
N GLY A 69 -4.99 -17.33 -14.13
CA GLY A 69 -5.34 -18.16 -12.97
C GLY A 69 -6.68 -17.83 -12.27
N PRO A 70 -7.08 -18.64 -11.27
CA PRO A 70 -8.40 -18.57 -10.63
C PRO A 70 -8.62 -17.37 -9.68
N VAL A 71 -7.67 -16.45 -9.54
CA VAL A 71 -7.79 -15.27 -8.68
C VAL A 71 -8.48 -14.12 -9.43
N ALA A 72 -9.73 -14.37 -9.87
CA ALA A 72 -10.51 -13.50 -10.74
C ALA A 72 -10.75 -12.09 -10.17
N SER A 73 -10.21 -11.06 -10.82
CA SER A 73 -10.74 -9.71 -10.88
C SER A 73 -10.37 -9.05 -12.22
N ARG A 74 -11.21 -8.13 -12.68
CA ARG A 74 -11.34 -7.68 -14.09
C ARG A 74 -10.18 -6.84 -14.64
N ASN A 75 -9.14 -6.57 -13.86
CA ASN A 75 -8.10 -5.62 -14.24
C ASN A 75 -6.71 -6.22 -13.99
N GLY A 76 -5.81 -6.13 -14.98
CA GLY A 76 -4.35 -6.24 -14.88
C GLY A 76 -3.77 -7.56 -14.33
N ALA A 77 -2.67 -8.03 -14.92
CA ALA A 77 -1.88 -9.09 -14.30
C ALA A 77 -1.21 -8.60 -13.01
N VAL A 78 -1.17 -9.44 -11.98
CA VAL A 78 -0.51 -9.13 -10.71
C VAL A 78 0.99 -8.98 -10.94
N THR A 79 1.55 -7.88 -10.44
CA THR A 79 3.00 -7.69 -10.32
C THR A 79 3.31 -7.65 -8.83
N ALA A 80 3.31 -8.82 -8.19
CA ALA A 80 3.33 -8.88 -6.73
C ALA A 80 4.60 -8.21 -6.19
N TRP A 81 4.35 -7.24 -5.33
CA TRP A 81 5.36 -6.51 -4.58
C TRP A 81 4.90 -6.56 -3.14
N VAL A 82 5.66 -7.24 -2.28
CA VAL A 82 5.32 -7.33 -0.87
C VAL A 82 6.26 -6.48 -0.05
N GLY A 83 5.71 -5.91 1.02
CA GLY A 83 6.46 -5.25 2.06
C GLY A 83 6.04 -5.77 3.43
N PHE A 84 7.02 -6.23 4.21
CA PHE A 84 6.82 -6.52 5.64
C PHE A 84 7.66 -5.59 6.51
N ILE A 85 7.16 -5.29 7.69
CA ILE A 85 7.91 -4.63 8.75
C ILE A 85 7.69 -5.37 10.06
N LYS A 86 8.78 -5.67 10.78
CA LYS A 86 8.71 -6.21 12.13
C LYS A 86 9.08 -5.12 13.13
N VAL A 87 8.23 -4.92 14.12
CA VAL A 87 8.41 -3.93 15.20
C VAL A 87 8.28 -4.64 16.53
N ASP A 88 9.33 -4.61 17.34
CA ASP A 88 9.39 -5.25 18.66
C ASP A 88 8.91 -6.73 18.62
N GLY A 89 9.38 -7.47 17.61
CA GLY A 89 9.04 -8.88 17.40
C GLY A 89 7.72 -9.14 16.65
N THR A 90 6.86 -8.14 16.44
CA THR A 90 5.57 -8.31 15.74
C THR A 90 5.68 -7.89 14.28
N ALA A 91 5.30 -8.78 13.35
CA ALA A 91 5.33 -8.51 11.92
C ALA A 91 4.01 -7.87 11.42
N TYR A 92 4.12 -6.96 10.47
CA TYR A 92 3.02 -6.28 9.81
C TYR A 92 3.26 -6.23 8.29
N THR A 93 2.18 -6.20 7.53
CA THR A 93 2.21 -6.02 6.07
C THR A 93 2.00 -4.56 5.73
N TRP A 94 2.96 -3.93 5.04
CA TRP A 94 2.88 -2.52 4.62
C TRP A 94 2.65 -2.33 3.12
N MET A 95 2.84 -3.39 2.33
CA MET A 95 2.59 -3.38 0.89
C MET A 95 2.23 -4.79 0.41
N GLY A 96 1.29 -4.88 -0.52
CA GLY A 96 0.85 -6.16 -1.08
C GLY A 96 -0.12 -6.91 -0.17
N ASP A 97 -0.52 -8.10 -0.61
CA ASP A 97 -1.52 -8.95 0.07
C ASP A 97 -0.98 -10.38 0.25
N ALA A 98 0.20 -10.49 0.87
CA ALA A 98 0.89 -11.76 1.01
C ALA A 98 0.25 -12.65 2.07
N TYR A 99 0.18 -13.94 1.73
CA TYR A 99 -0.18 -15.02 2.64
C TYR A 99 1.02 -15.97 2.74
N VAL A 100 1.66 -16.01 3.91
CA VAL A 100 2.93 -16.70 4.13
C VAL A 100 2.74 -17.74 5.22
N ASN A 101 3.11 -19.00 4.95
CA ASN A 101 3.07 -20.10 5.92
C ASN A 101 1.70 -20.26 6.63
N GLY A 102 0.60 -20.03 5.93
CA GLY A 102 -0.74 -20.18 6.51
C GLY A 102 -1.29 -18.95 7.23
N ALA A 103 -0.61 -17.79 7.16
CA ALA A 103 -1.05 -16.57 7.82
C ALA A 103 -0.75 -15.31 7.00
N SER A 104 -1.58 -14.27 7.19
CA SER A 104 -1.29 -12.90 6.78
C SER A 104 -1.01 -12.06 8.02
N PRO A 105 0.19 -11.45 8.15
CA PRO A 105 0.44 -10.49 9.21
C PRO A 105 -0.56 -9.34 9.16
N PRO A 106 -0.89 -8.71 10.31
CA PRO A 106 -1.80 -7.56 10.34
C PRO A 106 -1.34 -6.44 9.40
N LEU A 107 -2.30 -5.78 8.76
CA LEU A 107 -2.00 -4.66 7.88
C LEU A 107 -1.59 -3.43 8.71
N VAL A 108 -0.62 -2.66 8.19
CA VAL A 108 -0.39 -1.30 8.71
C VAL A 108 -1.59 -0.40 8.39
N THR A 109 -1.77 0.65 9.17
CA THR A 109 -2.81 1.66 8.90
C THR A 109 -2.21 2.75 8.02
N GLN A 110 -2.90 3.14 6.94
CA GLN A 110 -2.48 4.27 6.12
C GLN A 110 -3.17 5.54 6.62
N ASP A 111 -2.37 6.53 7.02
CA ASP A 111 -2.87 7.82 7.51
C ASP A 111 -3.16 8.76 6.33
N PHE A 112 -2.23 8.82 5.36
CA PHE A 112 -2.24 9.80 4.28
C PHE A 112 -1.56 9.29 3.02
N PHE A 113 -2.02 9.77 1.87
CA PHE A 113 -1.37 9.59 0.58
C PHE A 113 -1.24 10.94 -0.14
N GLU A 114 -0.07 11.18 -0.73
CA GLU A 114 0.12 12.29 -1.67
C GLU A 114 0.85 11.85 -2.93
N TYR A 115 0.62 12.59 -4.01
CA TYR A 115 1.35 12.38 -5.25
C TYR A 115 1.73 13.68 -5.95
N THR A 116 2.83 13.59 -6.69
CA THR A 116 3.28 14.58 -7.66
C THR A 116 3.44 13.90 -9.03
N SER A 117 3.88 14.62 -10.05
CA SER A 117 4.11 14.03 -11.38
C SER A 117 5.11 12.86 -11.41
N GLN A 118 5.95 12.70 -10.39
CA GLN A 118 7.01 11.68 -10.34
C GLN A 118 7.06 10.88 -9.05
N ARG A 119 6.17 11.16 -8.09
CA ARG A 119 6.20 10.53 -6.75
C ARG A 119 4.81 10.13 -6.31
N SER A 120 4.72 8.97 -5.68
CA SER A 120 3.55 8.48 -4.96
C SER A 120 4.00 8.12 -3.54
N THR A 121 3.52 8.85 -2.55
CA THR A 121 4.00 8.79 -1.16
C THR A 121 2.88 8.35 -0.24
N PHE A 122 3.13 7.25 0.48
CA PHE A 122 2.22 6.68 1.46
C PHE A 122 2.77 6.91 2.87
N ILE A 123 2.00 7.61 3.71
CA ILE A 123 2.32 7.82 5.11
C ILE A 123 1.48 6.85 5.94
N MET A 124 2.17 5.99 6.68
CA MET A 124 1.56 4.86 7.37
C MET A 124 1.91 4.87 8.86
N ASN A 125 0.94 4.44 9.66
CA ASN A 125 1.04 4.20 11.08
C ASN A 125 1.17 2.69 11.34
N ILE A 126 2.28 2.30 11.97
CA ILE A 126 2.52 0.93 12.38
C ILE A 126 2.21 0.80 13.88
N ALA A 127 1.01 0.30 14.17
CA ALA A 127 0.53 -0.01 15.52
C ALA A 127 0.64 1.13 16.55
N GLY A 128 0.58 2.38 16.10
CA GLY A 128 0.74 3.58 16.94
C GLY A 128 2.19 3.91 17.31
N LYS A 129 3.16 3.06 16.97
CA LYS A 129 4.56 3.14 17.42
C LYS A 129 5.46 3.87 16.45
N LEU A 130 5.31 3.59 15.15
CA LEU A 130 6.16 4.13 14.10
C LEU A 130 5.34 4.82 13.02
N THR A 131 5.92 5.86 12.44
CA THR A 131 5.48 6.44 11.18
C THR A 131 6.42 5.95 10.07
N MET A 132 5.85 5.43 9.00
CA MET A 132 6.56 5.01 7.79
C MET A 132 6.16 5.91 6.62
N ASP A 133 7.15 6.39 5.89
CA ASP A 133 6.99 7.00 4.57
C ASP A 133 7.50 6.00 3.53
N ALA A 134 6.60 5.53 2.66
CA ALA A 134 6.94 4.76 1.49
C ALA A 134 6.68 5.60 0.23
N THR A 135 7.76 6.06 -0.41
CA THR A 135 7.73 6.90 -1.59
C THR A 135 8.22 6.14 -2.81
N PHE A 136 7.31 5.92 -3.77
CA PHE A 136 7.61 5.39 -5.09
C PHE A 136 7.99 6.52 -6.03
N ILE A 137 9.10 6.39 -6.76
CA ILE A 137 9.64 7.42 -7.64
C ILE A 137 9.83 6.87 -9.04
N SER A 138 9.20 7.53 -10.00
CA SER A 138 9.35 7.32 -11.45
C SER A 138 10.03 8.54 -12.08
N PRO A 139 11.37 8.58 -12.17
CA PRO A 139 12.07 9.77 -12.62
C PRO A 139 11.81 10.08 -14.11
N LEU A 140 11.56 11.35 -14.42
CA LEU A 140 11.69 11.89 -15.77
C LEU A 140 12.84 12.90 -15.79
N THR A 141 13.80 12.69 -16.68
CA THR A 141 14.98 13.55 -16.83
C THR A 141 15.06 14.09 -18.27
N PRO A 142 14.28 15.13 -18.63
CA PRO A 142 14.11 15.55 -20.01
C PRO A 142 15.41 15.95 -20.72
N THR A 143 16.36 16.54 -19.98
CA THR A 143 17.65 17.01 -20.53
C THR A 143 18.77 15.99 -20.41
N GLY A 144 18.53 14.85 -19.76
CA GLY A 144 19.54 13.85 -19.44
C GLY A 144 19.27 12.52 -20.13
N LEU A 145 19.58 12.41 -21.43
CA LEU A 145 19.30 11.21 -22.22
C LEU A 145 19.87 9.92 -21.59
N LYS A 146 21.08 9.98 -21.01
CA LYS A 146 21.69 8.84 -20.28
C LYS A 146 20.90 8.41 -19.05
N ARG A 147 20.29 9.35 -18.33
CA ARG A 147 19.42 9.03 -17.18
C ARG A 147 18.06 8.53 -17.65
N GLN A 148 17.56 9.09 -18.76
CA GLN A 148 16.30 8.67 -19.36
C GLN A 148 16.35 7.25 -19.92
N SER A 149 17.51 6.80 -20.41
CA SER A 149 17.72 5.45 -20.94
C SER A 149 17.76 4.36 -19.87
N ILE A 150 17.79 4.71 -18.58
CA ILE A 150 17.68 3.74 -17.49
C ILE A 150 16.20 3.35 -17.35
N ILE A 151 15.91 2.06 -17.51
CA ILE A 151 14.61 1.46 -17.21
C ILE A 151 14.64 1.03 -15.75
N GLY A 152 14.22 1.92 -14.87
CA GLY A 152 14.17 1.68 -13.44
C GLY A 152 13.35 2.74 -12.71
N THR A 153 12.82 2.35 -11.57
CA THR A 153 12.12 3.20 -10.60
C THR A 153 12.76 3.00 -9.24
N TYR A 154 12.41 3.85 -8.28
CA TYR A 154 12.93 3.76 -6.92
C TYR A 154 11.77 3.59 -5.94
N LEU A 155 12.03 2.80 -4.90
CA LEU A 155 11.23 2.77 -3.69
C LEU A 155 12.12 3.32 -2.58
N TYR A 156 11.71 4.44 -2.00
CA TYR A 156 12.38 5.08 -0.88
C TYR A 156 11.52 4.89 0.35
N VAL A 157 12.07 4.28 1.40
CA VAL A 157 11.35 4.00 2.64
C VAL A 157 12.08 4.63 3.81
N THR A 158 11.35 5.38 4.64
CA THR A 158 11.85 5.84 5.93
C THR A 158 10.91 5.41 7.03
N VAL A 159 11.47 5.19 8.22
CA VAL A 159 10.73 4.78 9.41
C VAL A 159 11.25 5.61 10.58
N ALA A 160 10.34 6.24 11.31
CA ALA A 160 10.65 7.06 12.48
C ALA A 160 9.75 6.68 13.66
N SER A 161 10.27 6.81 14.87
CA SER A 161 9.45 6.68 16.09
C SER A 161 8.36 7.76 16.09
N ARG A 162 7.14 7.34 16.41
CA ARG A 162 5.96 8.18 16.54
C ARG A 162 5.63 8.48 18.01
N ASP A 163 5.95 7.54 18.89
CA ASP A 163 5.68 7.60 20.34
C ASP A 163 6.88 8.12 21.17
N GLY A 164 8.03 8.37 20.53
CA GLY A 164 9.26 8.81 21.18
C GLY A 164 10.09 7.67 21.80
N ALA A 165 9.65 6.42 21.70
CA ALA A 165 10.37 5.26 22.21
C ALA A 165 11.37 4.70 21.19
N LYS A 166 12.33 3.91 21.70
CA LYS A 166 13.22 3.11 20.85
C LYS A 166 12.52 1.79 20.51
N HIS A 167 12.59 1.40 19.24
CA HIS A 167 12.02 0.14 18.75
C HIS A 167 13.06 -0.67 18.00
N ASP A 168 12.93 -1.99 18.07
CA ASP A 168 13.65 -2.90 17.17
C ASP A 168 12.86 -3.02 15.87
N VAL A 169 13.50 -2.72 14.73
CA VAL A 169 12.84 -2.61 13.43
C VAL A 169 13.56 -3.45 12.38
N GLN A 170 12.81 -4.32 11.72
CA GLN A 170 13.27 -5.06 10.54
C GLN A 170 12.37 -4.72 9.36
N LEU A 171 12.95 -4.20 8.27
CA LEU A 171 12.22 -3.88 7.05
C LEU A 171 12.51 -4.93 5.97
N TYR A 172 11.47 -5.35 5.26
CA TYR A 172 11.55 -6.29 4.16
C TYR A 172 10.71 -5.80 2.98
N ALA A 173 11.24 -6.00 1.77
CA ALA A 173 10.50 -5.83 0.53
C ALA A 173 10.99 -6.85 -0.51
N ASP A 174 10.08 -7.43 -1.28
CA ASP A 174 10.41 -8.31 -2.40
C ASP A 174 9.47 -8.12 -3.59
N THR A 175 9.89 -8.65 -4.73
CA THR A 175 9.04 -8.81 -5.91
C THR A 175 9.02 -10.26 -6.31
N SER A 176 7.88 -10.75 -6.76
CA SER A 176 7.75 -12.10 -7.33
C SER A 176 8.31 -12.16 -8.77
N ALA A 177 8.34 -13.39 -9.33
CA ALA A 177 8.68 -13.61 -10.73
C ALA A 177 7.63 -13.07 -11.73
N GLU A 178 6.43 -12.68 -11.27
CA GLU A 178 5.35 -12.18 -12.13
C GLU A 178 5.73 -10.87 -12.83
N TRP A 179 6.74 -10.16 -12.31
CA TRP A 179 7.32 -8.96 -12.92
C TRP A 179 8.02 -9.21 -14.26
N VAL A 180 8.45 -10.44 -14.55
CA VAL A 180 9.25 -10.75 -15.75
C VAL A 180 8.39 -10.83 -17.01
N ASN A 181 7.19 -11.40 -16.91
CA ASN A 181 6.26 -11.52 -18.03
C ASN A 181 4.82 -11.34 -17.55
N PRO A 182 4.42 -10.11 -17.17
CA PRO A 182 3.08 -9.87 -16.64
C PRO A 182 1.99 -10.15 -17.68
N THR A 183 2.28 -10.08 -18.98
CA THR A 183 1.27 -10.34 -20.02
C THR A 183 1.23 -11.80 -20.51
N HIS A 184 2.16 -12.66 -20.05
CA HIS A 184 2.26 -14.08 -20.42
C HIS A 184 2.32 -14.34 -21.93
N ASN A 185 3.07 -13.50 -22.66
CA ASN A 185 3.31 -13.68 -24.10
C ASN A 185 4.43 -14.68 -24.36
#